data_AF-A0A9W6WUW4-F1
#
_entry.id   AF-A0A9W6WUW4-F1
#
_cell.length_a   1.000
_cell.length_b   1.000
_cell.length_c   1.000
_cell.angle_alpha   90.00
_cell.angle_beta   90.00
_cell.angle_gamma   90.00
#
_symmetry.space_group_name_H-M   'P 1'
#
loop_
_entity.id
_entity.type
_entity.pdbx_description
1 polymer ?
#
loop_
_entity_poly.entity_id
_entity_poly.type
_entity_poly.pdbx_seq_one_letter_code
_entity_poly.pdbx_strand_id
1 'polypeptide(L)'
;MLQFYYDCIDSYFDRSDFQYQEMDTDSAYIVFSCDNSFQDCIKPELREHFVQYKYDWFPRDYSSNVAKYDRRTPGLFKDEWSGDAMVSLSSKNYICYLPDESYKVKVSAKGVQQGRGRNNDVLSPKGFESVVRDRITLQGTNKGFIVERD
;
A
#
# COMPACT_ATOMS: atom_id res chain seq x y z
N MET A 1 -2.68 -13.50 3.09
CA MET A 1 -1.90 -12.40 3.71
C MET A 1 -0.94 -12.87 4.77
N LEU A 2 -1.36 -13.55 5.85
CA LEU A 2 -0.43 -14.02 6.89
C LEU A 2 0.66 -14.96 6.35
N GLN A 3 0.29 -15.86 5.44
CA GLN A 3 1.27 -16.74 4.79
C GLN A 3 2.31 -15.94 4.00
N PHE A 4 1.89 -14.91 3.26
CA PHE A 4 2.81 -14.01 2.56
C PHE A 4 3.72 -13.25 3.53
N TYR A 5 3.18 -12.80 4.67
CA TYR A 5 3.98 -12.15 5.71
C TYR A 5 5.07 -13.08 6.25
N TYR A 6 4.74 -14.28 6.70
CA TYR A 6 5.71 -15.17 7.35
C TYR A 6 6.63 -15.89 6.35
N ASP A 7 6.06 -16.45 5.28
CA ASP A 7 6.79 -17.35 4.38
C ASP A 7 7.52 -16.59 3.26
N CYS A 8 7.17 -15.32 3.02
CA CYS A 8 7.86 -14.46 2.07
C CYS A 8 8.59 -13.31 2.80
N ILE A 9 7.85 -12.37 3.40
CA ILE A 9 8.45 -11.13 3.91
C ILE A 9 9.39 -11.37 5.10
N ASP A 10 8.92 -11.95 6.21
CA ASP A 10 9.74 -12.21 7.42
C ASP A 10 10.87 -13.24 7.16
N SER A 11 10.63 -14.15 6.21
CA SER A 11 11.63 -15.14 5.78
C SER A 11 12.82 -14.48 5.07
N TYR A 12 12.57 -13.67 4.03
CA TYR A 12 13.64 -13.14 3.17
C TYR A 12 14.24 -11.81 3.62
N PHE A 13 13.55 -11.04 4.45
CA PHE A 13 13.97 -9.70 4.87
C PHE A 13 14.29 -9.70 6.38
N ASP A 14 15.25 -8.86 6.80
CA ASP A 14 15.45 -8.60 8.23
C ASP A 14 14.31 -7.71 8.75
N ARG A 15 13.88 -7.90 10.00
CA ARG A 15 12.85 -7.07 10.62
C ARG A 15 13.26 -5.61 10.78
N SER A 16 14.55 -5.29 10.72
CA SER A 16 15.03 -3.91 10.66
C SER A 16 14.84 -3.26 9.28
N ASP A 17 14.66 -4.06 8.23
CA ASP A 17 14.63 -3.60 6.84
C ASP A 17 13.22 -3.41 6.28
N PHE A 18 12.18 -3.75 7.06
CA PHE A 18 10.81 -3.48 6.65
C PHE A 18 9.90 -3.17 7.83
N GLN A 19 8.83 -2.42 7.54
CA GLN A 19 7.73 -2.22 8.47
C GLN A 19 6.39 -2.36 7.74
N TYR A 20 5.48 -3.12 8.34
CA TYR A 20 4.11 -3.23 7.87
C TYR A 20 3.30 -2.03 8.34
N GLN A 21 2.70 -1.31 7.40
CA GLN A 21 1.96 -0.07 7.69
C GLN A 21 0.45 -0.29 7.73
N GLU A 22 -0.09 -1.04 6.76
CA GLU A 22 -1.52 -1.34 6.68
C GLU A 22 -1.72 -2.70 6.00
N MET A 23 -2.77 -3.41 6.39
CA MET A 23 -3.22 -4.62 5.72
C MET A 23 -4.75 -4.59 5.62
N ASP A 24 -5.29 -4.74 4.42
CA ASP A 24 -6.74 -4.86 4.21
C ASP A 24 -7.05 -6.04 3.31
N THR A 25 -7.61 -7.10 3.90
CA THR A 25 -8.12 -8.33 3.26
C THR A 25 -7.10 -9.08 2.37
N ASP A 26 -6.81 -8.54 1.20
CA ASP A 26 -5.95 -9.08 0.14
C ASP A 26 -4.81 -8.12 -0.28
N SER A 27 -4.66 -7.00 0.42
CA SER A 27 -3.63 -5.98 0.18
C SER A 27 -2.74 -5.77 1.40
N ALA A 28 -1.49 -5.37 1.14
CA ALA A 28 -0.49 -5.06 2.16
C ALA A 28 0.33 -3.85 1.73
N TYR A 29 0.52 -2.91 2.67
CA TYR A 29 1.42 -1.78 2.51
C TYR A 29 2.61 -1.98 3.43
N ILE A 30 3.78 -2.06 2.81
CA ILE A 30 5.05 -2.36 3.47
C ILE A 30 6.03 -1.27 3.05
N VAL A 31 6.69 -0.66 4.03
CA VAL A 31 7.84 0.19 3.77
C VAL A 31 9.11 -0.64 3.92
N PHE A 32 10.09 -0.40 3.06
CA PHE A 32 11.40 -1.05 3.10
C PHE A 32 12.49 -0.01 3.34
N SER A 33 13.62 -0.43 3.89
CA SER A 33 14.79 0.43 4.12
C SER A 33 15.61 0.72 2.85
N CYS A 34 15.44 -0.10 1.79
CA CYS A 34 16.15 0.03 0.51
C CYS A 34 15.22 0.39 -0.66
N ASP A 35 15.73 1.17 -1.62
CA ASP A 35 15.04 1.52 -2.87
C ASP A 35 14.73 0.29 -3.72
N ASN A 36 15.71 -0.60 -3.95
CA ASN A 36 15.48 -1.88 -4.66
C ASN A 36 15.27 -3.01 -3.66
N SER A 37 14.17 -2.96 -2.90
CA SER A 37 13.96 -3.81 -1.72
C SER A 37 14.13 -5.32 -2.01
N PHE A 38 13.55 -5.82 -3.11
CA PHE A 38 13.66 -7.25 -3.50
C PHE A 38 15.01 -7.64 -4.14
N GLN A 39 16.01 -6.79 -4.07
CA GLN A 39 17.39 -7.06 -4.50
C GLN A 39 18.37 -6.76 -3.37
N ASP A 40 18.27 -5.56 -2.80
CA ASP A 40 19.26 -5.02 -1.86
C ASP A 40 18.99 -5.47 -0.42
N CYS A 41 17.71 -5.47 -0.01
CA CYS A 41 17.26 -5.78 1.35
C CYS A 41 17.01 -7.29 1.60
N ILE A 42 17.21 -8.15 0.59
CA ILE A 42 17.13 -9.60 0.77
C ILE A 42 18.38 -10.08 1.52
N LYS A 43 18.16 -10.85 2.60
CA LYS A 43 19.22 -11.49 3.39
C LYS A 43 20.23 -12.18 2.46
N PRO A 44 21.53 -11.83 2.53
CA PRO A 44 22.53 -12.28 1.55
C PRO A 44 22.53 -13.80 1.32
N GLU A 45 22.39 -14.57 2.38
CA GLU A 45 22.38 -16.03 2.38
C GLU A 45 21.12 -16.65 1.76
N LEU A 46 20.05 -15.88 1.56
CA LEU A 46 18.79 -16.34 0.96
C LEU A 46 18.59 -15.84 -0.48
N ARG A 47 19.52 -15.04 -1.04
CA ARG A 47 19.35 -14.44 -2.37
C ARG A 47 19.18 -15.49 -3.48
N GLU A 48 19.99 -16.54 -3.47
CA GLU A 48 19.88 -17.62 -4.46
C GLU A 48 18.53 -18.33 -4.35
N HIS A 49 18.11 -18.64 -3.12
CA HIS A 49 16.80 -19.24 -2.86
C HIS A 49 15.67 -18.31 -3.32
N PHE A 50 15.73 -17.03 -3.00
CA PHE A 50 14.72 -16.05 -3.43
C PHE A 50 14.60 -16.01 -4.95
N VAL A 51 15.71 -15.96 -5.70
CA VAL A 51 15.69 -15.96 -7.17
C VAL A 51 15.02 -17.21 -7.74
N GLN A 52 15.23 -18.37 -7.11
CA GLN A 52 14.63 -19.64 -7.53
C GLN A 52 13.12 -19.71 -7.25
N TYR A 53 12.67 -19.16 -6.13
CA TYR A 53 11.29 -19.35 -5.63
C TYR A 53 10.41 -18.09 -5.67
N LYS A 54 10.92 -16.92 -6.09
CA LYS A 54 10.14 -15.66 -6.10
C LYS A 54 8.83 -15.75 -6.90
N TYR A 55 8.76 -16.62 -7.91
CA TYR A 55 7.57 -16.75 -8.76
C TYR A 55 6.42 -17.56 -8.13
N ASP A 56 6.66 -18.17 -6.97
CA ASP A 56 5.58 -18.75 -6.16
C ASP A 56 4.74 -17.65 -5.51
N TRP A 57 5.33 -16.46 -5.34
CA TRP A 57 4.70 -15.31 -4.71
C TRP A 57 4.35 -14.20 -5.71
N PHE A 58 5.15 -14.03 -6.77
CA PHE A 58 5.05 -12.90 -7.68
C PHE A 58 4.88 -13.33 -9.15
N PRO A 59 4.23 -12.51 -10.00
CA PRO A 59 4.18 -12.73 -11.43
C PRO A 59 5.56 -12.89 -12.06
N ARG A 60 5.68 -13.81 -13.03
CA ARG A 60 6.92 -13.99 -13.80
C ARG A 60 7.21 -12.77 -14.66
N ASP A 61 8.45 -12.30 -14.61
CA ASP A 61 8.89 -11.03 -15.23
C ASP A 61 9.71 -11.21 -16.53
N TYR A 62 10.11 -12.43 -16.88
CA TYR A 62 10.93 -12.71 -18.08
C TYR A 62 10.19 -12.57 -19.42
N SER A 63 8.86 -12.43 -19.41
CA SER A 63 8.06 -12.27 -20.63
C SER A 63 6.79 -11.48 -20.35
N SER A 64 6.52 -10.48 -21.19
CA SER A 64 5.33 -9.62 -21.06
C SER A 64 4.01 -10.39 -21.18
N ASN A 65 3.96 -11.44 -21.99
CA ASN A 65 2.77 -12.28 -22.13
C ASN A 65 2.52 -13.13 -20.89
N VAL A 66 3.58 -13.72 -20.33
CA VAL A 66 3.50 -14.51 -19.10
C VAL A 66 3.14 -13.60 -17.92
N ALA A 67 3.77 -12.42 -17.80
CA ALA A 67 3.45 -11.44 -16.77
C ALA A 67 1.98 -11.01 -16.81
N LYS A 68 1.42 -10.77 -18.00
CA LYS A 68 0.00 -10.40 -18.17
C LYS A 68 -0.95 -11.50 -17.72
N TYR A 69 -0.60 -12.76 -17.98
CA TYR A 69 -1.37 -13.91 -17.52
C TYR A 69 -1.28 -14.03 -15.99
N ASP A 70 -0.07 -14.03 -15.44
CA ASP A 70 0.19 -14.19 -14.01
C ASP A 70 -0.43 -13.08 -13.15
N ARG A 71 -0.51 -11.84 -13.65
CA ARG A 71 -1.23 -10.74 -12.97
C ARG A 71 -2.73 -11.00 -12.76
N ARG A 72 -3.29 -11.99 -13.43
CA ARG A 72 -4.68 -12.46 -13.31
C ARG A 72 -4.76 -13.84 -12.65
N THR A 73 -3.64 -14.47 -12.34
CA THR A 73 -3.59 -15.76 -11.65
C THR A 73 -3.88 -15.55 -10.17
N PRO A 74 -4.91 -16.20 -9.61
CA PRO A 74 -5.20 -16.13 -8.18
C PRO A 74 -4.02 -16.61 -7.33
N GLY A 75 -3.78 -15.92 -6.21
CA GLY A 75 -2.73 -16.28 -5.25
C GLY A 75 -1.39 -15.56 -5.45
N LEU A 76 -1.15 -14.96 -6.62
CA LEU A 76 0.05 -14.16 -6.86
C LEU A 76 -0.14 -12.71 -6.41
N PHE A 77 0.89 -12.18 -5.72
CA PHE A 77 0.97 -10.79 -5.31
C PHE A 77 1.56 -9.93 -6.42
N LYS A 78 0.92 -8.80 -6.70
CA LYS A 78 1.41 -7.82 -7.67
C LYS A 78 1.52 -6.47 -7.02
N ASP A 79 2.51 -5.70 -7.45
CA ASP A 79 2.53 -4.29 -7.11
C ASP A 79 1.32 -3.59 -7.74
N GLU A 80 0.47 -3.02 -6.88
CA GLU A 80 -0.68 -2.20 -7.25
C GLU A 80 -0.31 -0.71 -7.23
N TRP A 81 0.53 -0.29 -6.28
CA TRP A 81 0.93 1.09 -6.10
C TRP A 81 2.22 1.16 -5.27
N SER A 82 3.17 1.97 -5.74
CA SER A 82 4.43 2.28 -5.07
C SER A 82 4.66 3.80 -4.99
N GLY A 83 5.27 4.23 -3.88
CA GLY A 83 5.72 5.60 -3.62
C GLY A 83 6.38 5.72 -2.25
N ASP A 84 6.78 6.94 -1.89
CA ASP A 84 7.81 7.17 -0.86
C ASP A 84 7.23 7.60 0.49
N ALA A 85 5.95 7.98 0.51
CA ALA A 85 5.28 8.42 1.72
C ALA A 85 3.90 7.77 1.87
N MET A 86 3.58 7.42 3.11
CA MET A 86 2.26 6.95 3.52
C MET A 86 1.93 7.47 4.91
N VAL A 87 0.68 7.91 5.08
CA VAL A 87 0.10 8.21 6.39
C VAL A 87 -1.16 7.37 6.57
N SER A 88 -1.16 6.45 7.52
CA SER A 88 -2.34 5.69 7.94
C SER A 88 -2.88 6.25 9.26
N LEU A 89 -4.16 6.60 9.31
CA LEU A 89 -4.81 7.19 10.49
C LEU A 89 -5.67 6.17 11.23
N SER A 90 -6.37 5.32 10.48
CA SER A 90 -7.17 4.21 11.00
C SER A 90 -7.42 3.21 9.89
N SER A 91 -8.03 2.06 10.22
CA SER A 91 -8.34 1.01 9.24
C SER A 91 -9.09 1.59 8.04
N LYS A 92 -8.55 1.32 6.83
CA LYS A 92 -9.11 1.80 5.54
C LYS A 92 -9.14 3.33 5.39
N ASN A 93 -8.37 4.07 6.19
CA ASN A 93 -8.22 5.51 6.12
C ASN A 93 -6.73 5.88 6.08
N TYR A 94 -6.18 5.94 4.86
CA TYR A 94 -4.77 6.21 4.61
C TYR A 94 -4.57 6.99 3.32
N ILE A 95 -3.42 7.64 3.20
CA ILE A 95 -2.96 8.27 1.97
C ILE A 95 -1.54 7.80 1.66
N CYS A 96 -1.28 7.50 0.39
CA CYS A 96 0.04 7.24 -0.13
C CYS A 96 0.36 8.25 -1.24
N TYR A 97 1.57 8.78 -1.28
CA TYR A 97 1.96 9.83 -2.22
C TYR A 97 3.47 9.83 -2.49
N LEU A 98 3.86 10.42 -3.62
CA LEU A 98 5.23 10.85 -3.88
C LEU A 98 5.35 12.32 -3.48
N PRO A 99 6.23 12.70 -2.54
CA PRO A 99 6.36 14.09 -2.07
C PRO A 99 6.68 15.09 -3.20
N ASP A 100 7.49 14.65 -4.16
CA ASP A 100 7.99 15.50 -5.25
C ASP A 100 7.07 15.52 -6.49
N GLU A 101 6.08 14.62 -6.57
CA GLU A 101 5.13 14.58 -7.70
C GLU A 101 3.75 15.10 -7.29
N SER A 102 3.30 16.17 -7.95
CA SER A 102 2.03 16.82 -7.65
C SER A 102 0.78 15.98 -7.96
N TYR A 103 0.92 14.85 -8.66
CA TYR A 103 -0.21 14.10 -9.21
C TYR A 103 -0.28 12.61 -8.81
N LYS A 104 0.74 12.03 -8.18
CA LYS A 104 0.71 10.60 -7.84
C LYS A 104 0.32 10.38 -6.37
N VAL A 105 -0.99 10.38 -6.14
CA VAL A 105 -1.61 10.17 -4.82
C VAL A 105 -2.62 9.01 -4.89
N LYS A 106 -2.60 8.14 -3.89
CA LYS A 106 -3.65 7.13 -3.62
C LYS A 106 -4.27 7.45 -2.27
N VAL A 107 -5.56 7.78 -2.25
CA VAL A 107 -6.30 8.06 -1.02
C VAL A 107 -7.33 6.98 -0.77
N SER A 108 -7.36 6.44 0.45
CA SER A 108 -8.43 5.59 0.97
C SER A 108 -9.04 6.31 2.16
N ALA A 109 -10.35 6.54 2.12
CA ALA A 109 -11.07 7.19 3.21
C ALA A 109 -12.46 6.56 3.33
N LYS A 110 -12.52 5.37 3.92
CA LYS A 110 -13.75 4.59 3.97
C LYS A 110 -14.83 5.37 4.72
N GLY A 111 -15.99 5.53 4.06
CA GLY A 111 -17.11 6.27 4.63
C GLY A 111 -17.03 7.78 4.41
N VAL A 112 -16.03 8.30 3.68
CA VAL A 112 -15.94 9.71 3.27
C VAL A 112 -16.06 9.83 1.75
N GLN A 113 -16.84 10.80 1.28
CA GLN A 113 -17.01 11.06 -0.16
C GLN A 113 -15.80 11.76 -0.75
N GLN A 114 -15.20 11.17 -1.79
CA GLN A 114 -13.98 11.67 -2.45
C GLN A 114 -14.23 12.25 -3.86
N GLY A 115 -15.42 12.00 -4.42
CA GLY A 115 -15.74 12.36 -5.81
C GLY A 115 -16.25 13.79 -5.99
N ARG A 116 -15.93 14.39 -7.15
CA ARG A 116 -16.33 15.76 -7.57
C ARG A 116 -15.75 16.88 -6.70
N GLY A 117 -14.50 16.75 -6.27
CA GLY A 117 -13.82 17.75 -5.46
C GLY A 117 -14.31 17.84 -4.01
N ARG A 118 -15.12 16.88 -3.55
CA ARG A 118 -15.62 16.84 -2.18
C ARG A 118 -14.52 16.41 -1.23
N ASN A 119 -14.42 17.11 -0.10
CA ASN A 119 -13.46 16.83 0.97
C ASN A 119 -11.99 16.87 0.49
N ASN A 120 -11.67 17.47 -0.66
CA ASN A 120 -10.29 17.55 -1.17
C ASN A 120 -9.37 18.38 -0.27
N ASP A 121 -9.94 19.31 0.48
CA ASP A 121 -9.25 20.12 1.48
C ASP A 121 -8.69 19.27 2.62
N VAL A 122 -9.41 18.24 3.03
CA VAL A 122 -9.01 17.31 4.10
C VAL A 122 -8.35 16.03 3.58
N LEU A 123 -8.75 15.53 2.41
CA LEU A 123 -8.22 14.33 1.76
C LEU A 123 -6.96 14.64 0.94
N SER A 124 -5.99 15.27 1.59
CA SER A 124 -4.70 15.66 1.02
C SER A 124 -3.55 15.18 1.91
N PRO A 125 -2.31 15.09 1.39
CA PRO A 125 -1.14 14.72 2.22
C PRO A 125 -1.02 15.61 3.46
N LYS A 126 -1.13 16.93 3.26
CA LYS A 126 -1.12 17.91 4.36
C LYS A 126 -2.22 17.68 5.39
N GLY A 127 -3.43 17.33 4.93
CA GLY A 127 -4.55 17.00 5.81
C GLY A 127 -4.23 15.81 6.71
N PHE A 128 -3.77 14.71 6.12
CA PHE A 128 -3.41 13.49 6.87
C PHE A 128 -2.20 13.70 7.79
N GLU A 129 -1.14 14.36 7.31
CA GLU A 129 0.05 14.67 8.12
C GLU A 129 -0.28 15.53 9.35
N SER A 130 -1.18 16.52 9.20
CA SER A 130 -1.59 17.38 10.32
C SER A 130 -2.27 16.61 11.45
N VAL A 131 -3.02 15.54 11.14
CA VAL A 131 -3.60 14.66 12.17
C VAL A 131 -2.51 14.03 13.01
N VAL A 132 -1.46 13.51 12.40
CA VAL A 132 -0.36 12.84 13.11
C VAL A 132 0.48 13.85 13.88
N ARG A 133 0.88 14.94 13.23
CA ARG A 133 1.78 15.95 13.80
C ARG A 133 1.10 16.78 14.88
N ASP A 134 -0.10 17.28 14.58
CA ASP A 134 -0.79 18.28 15.39
C ASP A 134 -1.83 17.62 16.32
N ARG A 135 -2.05 16.29 16.19
CA ARG A 135 -2.99 15.48 16.99
C ARG A 135 -4.42 15.99 16.93
N ILE A 136 -4.83 16.44 15.75
CA ILE A 136 -6.17 16.98 15.49
C ILE A 136 -7.09 15.93 14.88
N THR A 137 -8.40 16.18 14.92
CA THR A 137 -9.38 15.35 14.23
C THR A 137 -9.60 15.87 12.81
N LEU A 138 -9.46 14.99 11.81
CA LEU A 138 -9.88 15.24 10.45
C LEU A 138 -11.37 14.90 10.29
N GLN A 139 -12.15 15.82 9.74
CA GLN A 139 -13.59 15.61 9.53
C GLN A 139 -13.94 15.82 8.06
N GLY A 140 -14.68 14.88 7.48
CA GLY A 140 -15.25 15.00 6.14
C GLY A 140 -16.77 15.15 6.20
N THR A 141 -17.34 15.96 5.30
CA THR A 141 -18.78 16.10 5.15
C THR A 141 -19.27 15.31 3.94
N ASN A 142 -20.14 14.34 4.18
CA ASN A 142 -20.85 13.62 3.13
C ASN A 142 -22.19 14.30 2.84
N LYS A 143 -22.57 14.34 1.56
CA LYS A 143 -23.84 14.94 1.11
C LYS A 143 -24.63 13.98 0.24
N GLY A 144 -25.95 14.12 0.22
CA GLY A 144 -26.83 13.33 -0.64
C GLY A 144 -27.35 12.03 -0.03
N PHE A 145 -27.23 11.87 1.29
CA PHE A 145 -28.07 10.90 2.00
C PHE A 145 -29.51 11.44 2.02
N ILE A 146 -30.44 10.70 1.42
CA ILE A 146 -31.86 10.98 1.56
C ILE A 146 -32.28 10.29 2.85
N VAL A 147 -32.63 11.09 3.86
CA VAL A 147 -33.34 10.59 5.03
C VAL A 147 -34.79 10.54 4.62
N GLU A 148 -35.35 9.34 4.44
CA GLU A 148 -36.80 9.18 4.36
C GLU A 148 -37.38 9.79 5.64
N ARG A 149 -38.24 10.80 5.48
CA ARG A 149 -38.97 11.39 6.60
C ARG A 149 -40.27 10.59 6.69
N ASP A 150 -40.44 9.89 7.82
CA ASP A 150 -41.70 9.27 8.22
C ASP A 150 -42.83 10.32 8.31
#